data_AF-A0A5F9ZHA0-F1
#
_entry.id   AF-A0A5F9ZHA0-F1
#
_cell.length_a   1.000
_cell.length_b   1.000
_cell.length_c   1.000
_cell.angle_alpha   90.00
_cell.angle_beta   90.00
_cell.angle_gamma   90.00
#
_symmetry.space_group_name_H-M   'P 1'
#
loop_
_entity.id
_entity.type
_entity.pdbx_description
1 polymer ?
#
loop_
_entity_poly.entity_id
_entity_poly.type
_entity_poly.pdbx_seq_one_letter_code
_entity_poly.pdbx_strand_id
1 'polypeptide(L)'
;MAGAIASRMSFSSLKRKQPKTFTVRIVTMDAEMEFNCEMKWKGKDLFDLVCRTLGLRETWFFGLQYTIKDTVAWLKMDKKVLDHDVSKEEPVTFHFLAKFYPENAEEELVQEITQHLFFLQVKKQILDEKIYCPPEASVLLASYAVQAKYGDYDPSVHKRGFLAQEELLPKRMQLSIIDSQRGGWSRVYSAWGIELFAVARGG
;
A
#
# COMPACT_ATOMS: atom_id res chain seq x y z
N MET A 1 -7.25 81.37 -2.90
CA MET A 1 -6.37 80.40 -3.58
C MET A 1 -6.53 79.05 -2.92
N ALA A 2 -6.65 78.01 -3.74
CA ALA A 2 -7.13 76.68 -3.41
C ALA A 2 -6.23 75.91 -2.41
N GLY A 3 -6.87 75.09 -1.58
CA GLY A 3 -6.21 74.08 -0.76
C GLY A 3 -5.86 72.82 -1.55
N ALA A 4 -4.95 72.01 -0.99
CA ALA A 4 -4.88 70.59 -1.26
C ALA A 4 -4.15 69.89 -0.11
N ILE A 5 -4.89 69.02 0.58
CA ILE A 5 -4.44 68.12 1.62
C ILE A 5 -3.95 66.87 0.90
N ALA A 6 -2.63 66.65 0.80
CA ALA A 6 -2.10 65.42 0.24
C ALA A 6 -1.99 64.36 1.34
N SER A 7 -2.99 63.49 1.42
CA SER A 7 -2.98 62.31 2.29
C SER A 7 -1.92 61.32 1.82
N ARG A 8 -0.99 60.97 2.72
CA ARG A 8 -0.08 59.83 2.53
C ARG A 8 -0.90 58.55 2.53
N MET A 9 -1.15 57.97 1.36
CA MET A 9 -1.64 56.60 1.27
C MET A 9 -0.49 55.64 1.62
N SER A 10 -0.57 55.04 2.80
CA SER A 10 0.28 53.92 3.20
C SER A 10 -0.22 52.66 2.50
N PHE A 11 0.54 52.16 1.53
CA PHE A 11 0.35 50.82 0.99
C PHE A 11 0.90 49.83 2.03
N SER A 12 0.05 49.39 2.96
CA SER A 12 0.36 48.23 3.78
C SER A 12 0.41 47.01 2.87
N SER A 13 1.62 46.46 2.66
CA SER A 13 1.81 45.17 2.00
C SER A 13 0.83 44.15 2.57
N LEU A 14 -0.06 43.63 1.71
CA LEU A 14 -0.89 42.48 1.97
C LEU A 14 0.03 41.26 2.21
N LYS A 15 0.53 41.10 3.44
CA LYS A 15 1.19 39.87 3.87
C LYS A 15 0.17 38.74 3.75
N ARG A 16 0.27 37.99 2.65
CA ARG A 16 -0.55 36.80 2.39
C ARG A 16 -0.36 35.85 3.58
N LYS A 17 -1.38 35.70 4.43
CA LYS A 17 -1.34 34.76 5.57
C LYS A 17 -1.04 33.38 5.01
N GLN A 18 0.09 32.79 5.41
CA GLN A 18 0.42 31.40 5.11
C GLN A 18 -0.75 30.51 5.59
N PRO A 19 -1.30 29.64 4.73
CA PRO A 19 -2.36 28.73 5.16
C PRO A 19 -1.80 27.81 6.24
N LYS A 20 -2.58 27.59 7.30
CA LYS A 20 -2.22 26.61 8.32
C LYS A 20 -2.27 25.20 7.70
N THR A 21 -1.26 24.41 7.99
CA THR A 21 -1.10 23.03 7.50
C THR A 21 -0.98 22.03 8.64
N PHE A 22 -1.17 20.75 8.33
CA PHE A 22 -0.93 19.61 9.20
C PHE A 22 -0.26 18.48 8.40
N THR A 23 0.47 17.61 9.09
CA THR A 23 1.22 16.52 8.43
C THR A 23 0.39 15.24 8.36
N VAL A 24 0.39 14.60 7.19
CA VAL A 24 -0.28 13.34 6.94
C VAL A 24 0.73 12.31 6.45
N ARG A 25 0.71 11.10 7.02
CA ARG A 25 1.45 9.94 6.54
C ARG A 25 0.50 9.00 5.80
N ILE A 26 0.87 8.62 4.59
CA ILE A 26 0.17 7.64 3.76
C ILE A 26 1.02 6.40 3.67
N VAL A 27 0.49 5.29 4.16
CA VAL A 27 1.09 3.96 4.10
C VAL A 27 0.40 3.19 2.98
N THR A 28 1.15 2.83 1.95
CA THR A 28 0.69 1.95 0.86
C THR A 28 1.18 0.52 1.14
N MET A 29 0.99 -0.40 0.19
CA MET A 29 1.47 -1.78 0.35
C MET A 29 2.99 -1.92 0.18
N ASP A 30 3.64 -0.97 -0.50
CA ASP A 30 5.05 -1.01 -0.89
C ASP A 30 5.87 0.19 -0.38
N ALA A 31 5.23 1.31 -0.07
CA ALA A 31 5.89 2.54 0.34
C ALA A 31 5.15 3.34 1.42
N GLU A 32 5.87 4.25 2.08
CA GLU A 32 5.31 5.29 2.93
C GLU A 32 5.63 6.68 2.38
N MET A 33 4.68 7.61 2.50
CA MET A 33 4.78 8.96 1.95
C MET A 33 4.23 9.96 2.96
N GLU A 34 4.85 11.13 3.07
CA GLU A 34 4.35 12.21 3.92
C GLU A 34 3.96 13.45 3.11
N PHE A 35 2.84 14.06 3.48
CA PHE A 35 2.29 15.23 2.82
C PHE A 35 1.92 16.32 3.83
N ASN A 36 2.20 17.57 3.46
CA ASN A 36 1.69 18.74 4.18
C ASN A 36 0.34 19.16 3.59
N CYS A 37 -0.72 19.01 4.37
CA CYS A 37 -2.09 19.26 3.95
C CYS A 37 -2.62 20.58 4.52
N GLU A 38 -3.35 21.37 3.75
CA GLU A 38 -4.01 22.57 4.31
C GLU A 38 -5.19 22.15 5.21
N MET A 39 -5.42 22.86 6.32
CA MET A 39 -6.51 22.53 7.27
C MET A 39 -7.92 22.50 6.64
N LYS A 40 -8.13 23.10 5.46
CA LYS A 40 -9.40 23.10 4.73
C LYS A 40 -9.58 21.92 3.76
N TRP A 41 -8.52 21.13 3.52
CA TRP A 41 -8.56 20.06 2.53
C TRP A 41 -9.62 19.02 2.89
N LYS A 42 -10.35 18.61 1.85
CA LYS A 42 -11.28 17.49 1.88
C LYS A 42 -10.53 16.18 1.68
N GLY A 43 -11.20 15.07 2.03
CA GLY A 43 -10.69 13.74 1.76
C GLY A 43 -10.35 13.55 0.28
N LYS A 44 -11.15 14.14 -0.63
CA LYS A 44 -10.87 14.14 -2.07
C LYS A 44 -9.54 14.81 -2.43
N ASP A 45 -9.23 15.95 -1.84
CA ASP A 45 -8.00 16.69 -2.18
C ASP A 45 -6.75 15.88 -1.82
N LEU A 46 -6.77 15.25 -0.64
CA LEU A 46 -5.71 14.35 -0.19
C LEU A 46 -5.65 13.09 -1.07
N PHE A 47 -6.78 12.44 -1.33
CA PHE A 47 -6.82 11.22 -2.14
C PHE A 47 -6.33 11.46 -3.57
N ASP A 48 -6.77 12.55 -4.21
CA ASP A 48 -6.34 12.93 -5.56
C ASP A 48 -4.83 13.28 -5.59
N LEU A 49 -4.27 13.83 -4.50
CA LEU A 49 -2.82 14.05 -4.38
C LEU A 49 -2.05 12.72 -4.30
N VAL A 50 -2.52 11.78 -3.47
CA VAL A 50 -1.90 10.44 -3.35
C VAL A 50 -1.92 9.72 -4.69
N CYS A 51 -3.08 9.63 -5.35
CA CYS A 51 -3.22 8.95 -6.64
C CYS A 51 -2.31 9.56 -7.71
N ARG A 52 -2.22 10.90 -7.78
CA ARG A 52 -1.30 11.58 -8.71
C ARG A 52 0.16 11.26 -8.42
N THR A 53 0.54 11.20 -7.15
CA THR A 53 1.93 10.92 -6.76
C THR A 53 2.32 9.47 -7.07
N LEU A 54 1.38 8.53 -6.96
CA LEU A 54 1.55 7.13 -7.37
C LEU A 54 1.43 6.90 -8.89
N GLY A 55 0.98 7.90 -9.67
CA GLY A 55 0.66 7.71 -11.08
C GLY A 55 -0.58 6.83 -11.34
N LEU A 56 -1.45 6.69 -10.34
CA LEU A 56 -2.62 5.82 -10.38
C LEU A 56 -3.85 6.56 -10.93
N ARG A 57 -4.47 5.99 -11.97
CA ARG A 57 -5.67 6.52 -12.64
C ARG A 57 -6.92 5.69 -12.33
N GLU A 58 -6.76 4.39 -12.05
CA GLU A 58 -7.83 3.46 -11.70
C GLU A 58 -8.30 3.65 -10.25
N THR A 59 -8.68 4.88 -9.91
CA THR A 59 -8.87 5.30 -8.52
C THR A 59 -10.11 4.69 -7.86
N TRP A 60 -11.05 4.16 -8.64
CA TRP A 60 -12.34 3.62 -8.15
C TRP A 60 -12.18 2.38 -7.26
N PHE A 61 -11.05 1.68 -7.32
CA PHE A 61 -10.77 0.55 -6.46
C PHE A 61 -10.29 0.95 -5.06
N PHE A 62 -9.69 2.13 -4.90
CA PHE A 62 -8.90 2.48 -3.72
C PHE A 62 -9.60 3.44 -2.77
N GLY A 63 -9.11 3.47 -1.53
CA GLY A 63 -9.50 4.45 -0.53
C GLY A 63 -8.41 4.67 0.52
N LEU A 64 -8.65 5.64 1.39
CA LEU A 64 -7.80 5.91 2.55
C LEU A 64 -8.48 5.37 3.81
N GLN A 65 -7.85 4.42 4.46
CA GLN A 65 -8.30 3.79 5.68
C GLN A 65 -7.57 4.37 6.89
N TYR A 66 -8.25 4.52 8.02
CA TYR A 66 -7.68 4.97 9.29
C TYR A 66 -8.39 4.28 10.46
N THR A 67 -7.80 4.38 11.64
CA THR A 67 -8.35 3.78 12.86
C THR A 67 -8.96 4.86 13.75
N ILE A 68 -10.18 4.63 14.22
CA ILE A 68 -10.90 5.45 15.19
C ILE A 68 -11.32 4.56 16.35
N LYS A 69 -10.83 4.81 17.56
CA LYS A 69 -11.25 4.07 18.78
C LYS A 69 -11.25 2.54 18.54
N ASP A 70 -10.13 2.02 18.06
CA ASP A 70 -9.91 0.61 17.72
C ASP A 70 -10.81 0.02 16.62
N THR A 71 -11.54 0.89 15.90
CA THR A 71 -12.38 0.51 14.76
C THR A 71 -11.79 1.06 13.46
N VAL A 72 -11.86 0.26 12.40
CA VAL A 72 -11.39 0.66 11.07
C VAL A 72 -12.45 1.50 10.36
N ALA A 73 -12.05 2.63 9.79
CA ALA A 73 -12.90 3.54 9.03
C ALA A 73 -12.26 3.97 7.71
N TRP A 74 -13.08 4.38 6.74
CA TRP A 74 -12.63 4.92 5.46
C TRP A 74 -12.90 6.42 5.39
N LEU A 75 -11.92 7.17 4.87
CA LEU A 75 -12.00 8.60 4.69
C LEU A 75 -13.10 8.95 3.70
N LYS A 76 -13.96 9.91 4.05
CA LYS A 76 -15.03 10.39 3.15
C LYS A 76 -14.50 11.53 2.28
N MET A 77 -14.76 11.44 0.98
CA MET A 77 -14.20 12.34 -0.02
C MET A 77 -14.78 13.76 0.06
N ASP A 78 -16.02 13.89 0.54
CA ASP A 78 -16.80 15.13 0.59
C ASP A 78 -16.55 15.98 1.85
N LYS A 79 -15.98 15.39 2.89
CA LYS A 79 -15.70 16.01 4.20
C LYS A 79 -14.24 16.40 4.35
N LYS A 80 -13.95 17.37 5.25
CA LYS A 80 -12.56 17.72 5.58
C LYS A 80 -11.86 16.55 6.25
N VAL A 81 -10.56 16.41 6.01
CA VAL A 81 -9.77 15.32 6.60
C VAL A 81 -9.88 15.33 8.13
N LEU A 82 -9.75 16.50 8.75
CA LEU A 82 -9.79 16.65 10.20
C LEU A 82 -11.20 16.54 10.83
N ASP A 83 -12.27 16.51 10.03
CA ASP A 83 -13.66 16.35 10.52
C ASP A 83 -14.05 14.87 10.73
N HIS A 84 -13.09 13.94 10.61
CA HIS A 84 -13.28 12.50 10.67
C HIS A 84 -12.92 11.85 12.00
N ASP A 85 -12.74 12.63 13.07
CA ASP A 85 -12.29 12.14 14.39
C ASP A 85 -10.99 11.31 14.30
N VAL A 86 -10.13 11.66 13.35
CA VAL A 86 -8.79 11.08 13.17
C VAL A 86 -7.91 11.38 14.39
N SER A 87 -6.88 10.55 14.61
CA SER A 87 -5.89 10.84 15.65
C SER A 87 -5.35 12.27 15.49
N LYS A 88 -5.21 12.97 16.62
CA LYS A 88 -4.64 14.32 16.66
C LYS A 88 -3.12 14.29 16.83
N GLU A 89 -2.53 13.11 16.93
CA GLU A 89 -1.09 12.93 16.90
C GLU A 89 -0.59 13.10 15.47
N GLU A 90 0.40 13.98 15.29
CA GLU A 90 1.02 14.19 13.99
C GLU A 90 2.27 13.31 13.84
N PRO A 91 2.48 12.68 12.66
CA PRO A 91 1.64 12.78 11.46
C PRO A 91 0.35 11.93 11.54
N VAL A 92 -0.76 12.46 11.02
CA VAL A 92 -2.01 11.71 10.92
C VAL A 92 -1.83 10.59 9.90
N THR A 93 -1.99 9.34 10.30
CA THR A 93 -1.68 8.18 9.45
C THR A 93 -2.92 7.62 8.77
N PHE A 94 -2.85 7.41 7.45
CA PHE A 94 -3.83 6.69 6.66
C PHE A 94 -3.17 5.57 5.86
N HIS A 95 -3.92 4.51 5.60
CA HIS A 95 -3.51 3.41 4.75
C HIS A 95 -4.22 3.52 3.40
N PHE A 96 -3.45 3.61 2.31
CA PHE A 96 -3.99 3.57 0.96
C PHE A 96 -4.15 2.12 0.52
N LEU A 97 -5.40 1.66 0.46
CA LEU A 97 -5.75 0.26 0.27
C LEU A 97 -6.85 0.11 -0.78
N ALA A 98 -6.86 -1.03 -1.46
CA ALA A 98 -8.00 -1.43 -2.28
C ALA A 98 -9.20 -1.69 -1.37
N LYS A 99 -10.30 -0.98 -1.63
CA LYS A 99 -11.60 -1.09 -0.95
C LYS A 99 -12.57 -1.95 -1.73
N PHE A 100 -12.48 -1.90 -3.05
CA PHE A 100 -13.29 -2.68 -3.98
C PHE A 100 -12.37 -3.54 -4.83
N TYR A 101 -12.81 -4.74 -5.16
CA TYR A 101 -12.07 -5.70 -5.98
C TYR A 101 -12.77 -5.86 -7.32
N PRO A 102 -12.02 -6.02 -8.42
CA PRO A 102 -12.61 -6.32 -9.73
C PRO A 102 -13.32 -7.68 -9.70
N GLU A 103 -14.28 -7.88 -10.60
CA GLU A 103 -14.88 -9.19 -10.85
C GLU A 103 -13.91 -10.09 -11.60
N ASN A 104 -13.17 -9.52 -12.56
CA ASN A 104 -12.09 -10.19 -13.29
C ASN A 104 -10.81 -9.34 -13.30
N ALA A 105 -9.78 -9.82 -12.61
CA ALA A 105 -8.52 -9.08 -12.47
C ALA A 105 -7.73 -8.95 -13.79
N GLU A 106 -7.82 -9.93 -14.70
CA GLU A 106 -7.09 -9.91 -15.98
C GLU A 106 -7.69 -8.90 -16.96
N GLU A 107 -9.01 -8.76 -16.95
CA GLU A 107 -9.73 -7.87 -17.87
C GLU A 107 -9.82 -6.43 -17.34
N GLU A 108 -9.94 -6.26 -16.03
CA GLU A 108 -10.25 -4.95 -15.43
C GLU A 108 -9.02 -4.18 -14.91
N LEU A 109 -7.94 -4.86 -14.51
CA LEU A 109 -6.74 -4.19 -13.99
C LEU A 109 -5.78 -3.85 -15.12
N VAL A 110 -5.72 -2.56 -15.49
CA VAL A 110 -4.97 -2.11 -16.66
C VAL A 110 -3.57 -1.64 -16.30
N GLN A 111 -3.39 -0.88 -15.21
CA GLN A 111 -2.08 -0.32 -14.87
C GLN A 111 -1.26 -1.28 -14.01
N GLU A 112 0.04 -1.37 -14.33
CA GLU A 112 1.00 -2.17 -13.55
C GLU A 112 1.02 -1.78 -12.06
N ILE A 113 0.94 -0.48 -11.72
CA ILE A 113 0.87 -0.03 -10.33
C ILE A 113 -0.39 -0.53 -9.62
N THR A 114 -1.52 -0.56 -10.32
CA THR A 114 -2.78 -1.07 -9.78
C THR A 114 -2.66 -2.57 -9.50
N GLN A 115 -2.20 -3.34 -10.49
CA GLN A 115 -1.95 -4.78 -10.35
C GLN A 115 -0.98 -5.07 -9.21
N HIS A 116 0.12 -4.31 -9.10
CA HIS A 116 1.11 -4.45 -8.05
C HIS A 116 0.52 -4.25 -6.65
N LEU A 117 -0.23 -3.16 -6.44
CA LEU A 117 -0.85 -2.86 -5.14
C LEU A 117 -1.90 -3.91 -4.76
N PHE A 118 -2.71 -4.37 -5.72
CA PHE A 118 -3.66 -5.47 -5.50
C PHE A 118 -2.95 -6.77 -5.12
N PHE A 119 -1.92 -7.15 -5.88
CA PHE A 119 -1.13 -8.35 -5.62
C PHE A 119 -0.56 -8.33 -4.21
N LEU A 120 0.09 -7.23 -3.81
CA LEU A 120 0.66 -7.12 -2.47
C LEU A 120 -0.41 -7.19 -1.38
N GLN A 121 -1.55 -6.52 -1.57
CA GLN A 121 -2.63 -6.52 -0.59
C GLN A 121 -3.23 -7.92 -0.41
N VAL A 122 -3.53 -8.62 -1.51
CA VAL A 122 -4.07 -9.99 -1.46
C VAL A 122 -3.05 -10.95 -0.87
N LYS A 123 -1.78 -10.87 -1.29
CA LYS A 123 -0.69 -11.68 -0.71
C LYS A 123 -0.64 -11.51 0.81
N LYS A 124 -0.63 -10.26 1.29
CA LYS A 124 -0.62 -9.98 2.74
C LYS A 124 -1.84 -10.58 3.44
N GLN A 125 -3.03 -10.47 2.86
CA GLN A 125 -4.25 -11.04 3.47
C GLN A 125 -4.23 -12.57 3.54
N ILE A 126 -3.62 -13.25 2.57
CA ILE A 126 -3.41 -14.71 2.61
C ILE A 126 -2.41 -15.08 3.70
N LEU A 127 -1.28 -14.37 3.79
CA LEU A 127 -0.24 -14.60 4.79
C LEU A 127 -0.74 -14.33 6.23
N ASP A 128 -1.53 -13.27 6.39
CA ASP A 128 -2.22 -12.91 7.64
C ASP A 128 -3.40 -13.86 7.98
N GLU A 129 -3.68 -14.86 7.14
CA GLU A 129 -4.78 -15.83 7.29
C GLU A 129 -6.19 -15.20 7.32
N LYS A 130 -6.33 -13.98 6.80
CA LYS A 130 -7.62 -13.31 6.59
C LYS A 130 -8.39 -13.92 5.41
N ILE A 131 -7.65 -14.39 4.40
CA ILE A 131 -8.18 -15.16 3.28
C ILE A 131 -7.71 -16.60 3.44
N TYR A 132 -8.66 -17.54 3.48
CA TYR A 132 -8.32 -18.95 3.43
C TYR A 132 -7.79 -19.31 2.05
N CYS A 133 -6.60 -19.90 2.01
CA CYS A 133 -6.00 -20.47 0.82
C CYS A 133 -5.61 -21.92 1.10
N PRO A 134 -5.97 -22.90 0.23
CA PRO A 134 -5.53 -24.28 0.40
C PRO A 134 -3.99 -24.39 0.22
N PRO A 135 -3.34 -25.41 0.81
CA PRO A 135 -1.88 -25.55 0.78
C PRO A 135 -1.29 -25.56 -0.62
N GLU A 136 -1.89 -26.32 -1.54
CA GLU A 136 -1.44 -26.48 -2.92
C GLU A 136 -1.48 -25.13 -3.68
N ALA A 137 -2.56 -24.37 -3.52
CA ALA A 137 -2.67 -23.04 -4.10
C ALA A 137 -1.72 -22.04 -3.44
N SER A 138 -1.47 -22.15 -2.13
CA SER A 138 -0.56 -21.23 -1.42
C SER A 138 0.88 -21.39 -1.88
N VAL A 139 1.31 -22.63 -2.10
CA VAL A 139 2.58 -22.95 -2.74
C VAL A 139 2.66 -22.31 -4.12
N LEU A 140 1.64 -22.50 -4.94
CA LEU A 140 1.62 -21.97 -6.30
C LEU A 140 1.64 -20.43 -6.31
N LEU A 141 0.94 -19.78 -5.40
CA LEU A 141 0.98 -18.33 -5.25
C LEU A 141 2.36 -17.85 -4.76
N ALA A 142 3.01 -18.62 -3.88
CA ALA A 142 4.37 -18.32 -3.43
C ALA A 142 5.38 -18.40 -4.58
N SER A 143 5.24 -19.35 -5.52
CA SER A 143 6.13 -19.42 -6.69
C SER A 143 5.97 -18.21 -7.59
N TYR A 144 4.73 -17.84 -7.91
CA TYR A 144 4.48 -16.65 -8.71
C TYR A 144 4.97 -15.37 -8.02
N ALA A 145 4.83 -15.28 -6.69
CA ALA A 145 5.34 -14.13 -5.93
C ALA A 145 6.87 -14.03 -5.99
N VAL A 146 7.57 -15.16 -5.91
CA VAL A 146 9.03 -15.23 -6.02
C VAL A 146 9.47 -14.86 -7.45
N GLN A 147 8.81 -15.41 -8.47
CA GLN A 147 9.05 -15.07 -9.88
C GLN A 147 8.81 -13.57 -10.15
N ALA A 148 7.74 -12.99 -9.62
CA ALA A 148 7.44 -11.57 -9.78
C ALA A 148 8.49 -10.66 -9.13
N LYS A 149 9.12 -11.11 -8.03
CA LYS A 149 10.13 -10.32 -7.31
C LYS A 149 11.55 -10.48 -7.86
N TYR A 150 11.91 -11.68 -8.26
CA TYR A 150 13.30 -12.05 -8.57
C TYR A 150 13.54 -12.40 -10.03
N GLY A 151 12.49 -12.49 -10.85
CA GLY A 151 12.58 -12.96 -12.23
C GLY A 151 12.95 -14.44 -12.31
N ASP A 152 13.55 -14.87 -13.41
CA ASP A 152 13.85 -16.28 -13.63
C ASP A 152 14.91 -16.84 -12.68
N TYR A 153 14.75 -18.11 -12.31
CA TYR A 153 15.76 -18.81 -11.52
C TYR A 153 17.09 -18.94 -12.25
N ASP A 154 18.09 -18.24 -11.75
CA ASP A 154 19.50 -18.46 -12.05
C ASP A 154 20.21 -19.20 -10.88
N PRO A 155 20.71 -20.44 -11.08
CA PRO A 155 21.42 -21.19 -10.04
C PRO A 155 22.76 -20.55 -9.61
N SER A 156 23.34 -19.65 -10.42
CA SER A 156 24.56 -18.92 -10.06
C SER A 156 24.31 -17.82 -9.02
N VAL A 157 23.11 -17.23 -9.06
CA VAL A 157 22.66 -16.14 -8.18
C VAL A 157 21.86 -16.70 -6.99
N HIS A 158 20.90 -17.59 -7.25
CA HIS A 158 19.93 -18.10 -6.28
C HIS A 158 20.45 -19.33 -5.53
N LYS A 159 21.39 -19.08 -4.61
CA LYS A 159 21.99 -20.11 -3.75
C LYS A 159 21.03 -20.56 -2.65
N ARG A 160 21.35 -21.70 -2.01
CA ARG A 160 20.58 -22.23 -0.88
C ARG A 160 20.44 -21.15 0.22
N GLY A 161 19.21 -20.96 0.69
CA GLY A 161 18.89 -19.97 1.71
C GLY A 161 18.52 -18.58 1.18
N PHE A 162 18.55 -18.36 -0.14
CA PHE A 162 18.16 -17.09 -0.77
C PHE A 162 16.76 -16.58 -0.37
N LEU A 163 15.81 -17.50 -0.13
CA LEU A 163 14.45 -17.17 0.28
C LEU A 163 14.22 -17.20 1.80
N ALA A 164 15.27 -17.37 2.61
CA ALA A 164 15.11 -17.60 4.06
C ALA A 164 14.51 -16.41 4.83
N GLN A 165 14.59 -15.20 4.27
CA GLN A 165 14.00 -13.98 4.85
C GLN A 165 12.61 -13.67 4.30
N GLU A 166 12.11 -14.42 3.31
CA GLU A 166 10.80 -14.18 2.71
C GLU A 166 9.69 -14.88 3.49
N GLU A 167 8.63 -14.14 3.78
CA GLU A 167 7.39 -14.72 4.28
C GLU A 167 6.55 -15.20 3.08
N LEU A 168 6.71 -16.49 2.74
CA LEU A 168 6.10 -17.08 1.54
C LEU A 168 4.80 -17.84 1.80
N LEU A 169 4.62 -18.36 3.02
CA LEU A 169 3.49 -19.22 3.36
C LEU A 169 2.87 -18.81 4.70
N PRO A 170 1.55 -19.00 4.89
CA PRO A 170 0.88 -18.76 6.16
C PRO A 170 1.48 -19.59 7.31
N LYS A 171 1.50 -19.02 8.52
CA LYS A 171 2.12 -19.66 9.69
C LYS A 171 1.57 -21.05 9.99
N ARG A 172 0.26 -21.28 9.82
CA ARG A 172 -0.35 -22.60 10.01
C ARG A 172 0.23 -23.68 9.10
N MET A 173 0.55 -23.31 7.84
CA MET A 173 1.10 -24.25 6.86
C MET A 173 2.55 -24.56 7.15
N GLN A 174 3.33 -23.54 7.53
CA GLN A 174 4.70 -23.73 7.97
C GLN A 174 4.76 -24.80 9.08
N LEU A 175 3.90 -24.71 10.08
CA LEU A 175 3.82 -25.68 11.18
C LEU A 175 3.43 -27.10 10.72
N SER A 176 2.44 -27.23 9.83
CA SER A 176 2.02 -28.55 9.30
C SER A 176 3.11 -29.26 8.48
N ILE A 177 3.93 -28.50 7.75
CA ILE A 177 5.04 -29.04 6.96
C ILE A 177 6.21 -29.47 7.86
N ILE A 178 6.49 -28.70 8.92
CA ILE A 178 7.53 -29.02 9.91
C ILE A 178 7.19 -30.32 10.66
N ASP A 179 5.93 -30.50 11.03
CA ASP A 179 5.52 -31.69 11.78
C ASP A 179 5.55 -32.97 10.91
N SER A 180 5.34 -32.81 9.59
CA SER A 180 5.49 -33.89 8.61
C SER A 180 6.96 -34.26 8.32
N GLN A 181 7.92 -33.37 8.59
CA GLN A 181 9.35 -33.57 8.24
C GLN A 181 10.28 -33.00 9.32
N ARG A 182 10.70 -33.85 10.28
CA ARG A 182 11.71 -33.61 11.34
C ARG A 182 13.14 -33.28 10.84
N GLY A 183 13.32 -32.71 9.64
CA GLY A 183 14.62 -32.64 8.94
C GLY A 183 14.90 -31.35 8.17
N GLY A 184 14.87 -30.20 8.84
CA GLY A 184 15.64 -29.02 8.43
C GLY A 184 15.07 -28.16 7.30
N TRP A 185 14.52 -27.00 7.70
CA TRP A 185 14.03 -25.92 6.83
C TRP A 185 14.92 -25.57 5.63
N SER A 186 16.24 -25.67 5.76
CA SER A 186 17.19 -25.29 4.70
C SER A 186 17.09 -26.16 3.45
N ARG A 187 16.70 -27.45 3.57
CA ARG A 187 16.46 -28.35 2.42
C ARG A 187 15.14 -28.06 1.73
N VAL A 188 14.12 -27.68 2.49
CA VAL A 188 12.78 -27.37 1.99
C VAL A 188 12.83 -26.11 1.14
N TYR A 189 13.32 -24.96 1.64
CA TYR A 189 13.40 -23.75 0.79
C TYR A 189 14.28 -23.90 -0.46
N SER A 190 15.30 -24.76 -0.44
CA SER A 190 16.15 -24.98 -1.63
C SER A 190 15.57 -25.97 -2.63
N ALA A 191 14.84 -27.00 -2.20
CA ALA A 191 14.08 -27.89 -3.10
C ALA A 191 12.84 -27.18 -3.66
N TRP A 192 12.11 -26.46 -2.80
CA TRP A 192 10.94 -25.68 -3.18
C TRP A 192 11.32 -24.47 -4.00
N GLY A 193 12.41 -23.76 -3.73
CA GLY A 193 12.86 -22.70 -4.64
C GLY A 193 12.96 -23.20 -6.08
N ILE A 194 13.58 -24.37 -6.28
CA ILE A 194 13.74 -24.99 -7.61
C ILE A 194 12.37 -25.47 -8.17
N GLU A 195 11.52 -26.12 -7.38
CA GLU A 195 10.19 -26.58 -7.82
C GLU A 195 9.22 -25.42 -8.08
N LEU A 196 9.20 -24.40 -7.23
CA LEU A 196 8.38 -23.19 -7.35
C LEU A 196 8.72 -22.48 -8.67
N PHE A 197 10.01 -22.28 -8.96
CA PHE A 197 10.44 -21.70 -10.24
C PHE A 197 10.18 -22.61 -11.44
N ALA A 198 10.21 -23.93 -11.28
CA ALA A 198 9.87 -24.87 -12.34
C ALA A 198 8.36 -24.88 -12.67
N VAL A 199 7.49 -24.76 -11.66
CA VAL A 199 6.04 -24.69 -11.82
C VAL A 199 5.59 -23.42 -12.53
N ALA A 200 6.27 -22.29 -12.31
CA ALA A 200 5.96 -21.02 -12.99
C ALA A 200 6.18 -21.04 -14.52
N ARG A 201 6.95 -22.02 -15.05
CA ARG A 201 7.17 -22.19 -16.50
C ARG A 201 6.16 -23.12 -17.18
N GLY A 202 5.24 -23.72 -16.43
CA GLY A 202 4.32 -24.77 -16.90
C GLY A 202 2.91 -24.31 -17.26
N GLY A 203 2.74 -23.07 -17.75
CA GLY A 203 1.48 -22.51 -18.25
C GLY A 203 1.64 -21.97 -19.66
#